data_AF-A0AAN8UVQ7-F1
#
_entry.id   AF-A0AAN8UVQ7-F1
#
_cell.length_a   1.000
_cell.length_b   1.000
_cell.length_c   1.000
_cell.angle_alpha   90.00
_cell.angle_beta   90.00
_cell.angle_gamma   90.00
#
_symmetry.space_group_name_H-M   'P 1'
#
loop_
_entity.id
_entity.type
_entity.pdbx_description
1 polymer ?
#
loop_
_entity_poly.entity_id
_entity_poly.type
_entity_poly.pdbx_seq_one_letter_code
_entity_poly.pdbx_strand_id
1 'polypeptide(L)'
;MYGCADPGDDGPPSYGFTVTNKASCEASDCNGKPYQSDPVIQIRPKKARAMWFFARFYSASEAKKRGLINAVVSSCYRVRNINGKPFSFSFAYHSYLLVSDISEVRIEGLETLDYLDNLCHKERFTEQGDAITFESEIDRVYLSTPNVIAVLDHERKRTFVIRKEGLPDVVVWNPWEKKSKAMMDFGDEEYKQMVCVDAAAIEKPITLKPGEEWTGRLEILVVPSSFCSDNLDPSPSLQP
;
A
#
# COMPACT_ATOMS: atom_id res chain seq x y z
N MET A 1 -21.75 -11.02 -0.88
CA MET A 1 -22.66 -10.42 -1.88
C MET A 1 -22.45 -8.92 -1.73
N TYR A 2 -21.60 -8.32 -2.56
CA TYR A 2 -21.16 -6.93 -2.37
C TYR A 2 -22.08 -5.98 -3.14
N GLY A 3 -22.67 -5.03 -2.41
CA GLY A 3 -23.59 -4.02 -2.92
C GLY A 3 -22.97 -2.62 -2.82
N CYS A 4 -23.33 -1.79 -3.80
CA CYS A 4 -22.97 -0.39 -3.94
C CYS A 4 -23.34 0.45 -2.71
N ALA A 5 -22.53 1.46 -2.40
CA ALA A 5 -23.01 2.70 -1.81
C ALA A 5 -23.02 3.79 -2.89
N ASP A 6 -24.18 4.38 -3.10
CA ASP A 6 -24.47 5.52 -3.97
C ASP A 6 -24.74 6.76 -3.05
N PRO A 7 -24.95 7.96 -3.58
CA PRO A 7 -24.16 9.16 -3.32
C PRO A 7 -24.71 10.01 -2.17
N GLY A 8 -23.88 10.32 -1.18
CA GLY A 8 -24.27 11.25 -0.12
C GLY A 8 -23.21 11.61 0.91
N ASP A 9 -21.94 11.27 0.73
CA ASP A 9 -20.90 11.55 1.72
C ASP A 9 -19.64 12.10 1.04
N ASP A 10 -19.12 13.20 1.58
CA ASP A 10 -18.08 14.04 0.99
C ASP A 10 -16.73 13.33 0.92
N GLY A 11 -16.40 12.79 -0.26
CA GLY A 11 -15.03 12.36 -0.60
C GLY A 11 -14.99 11.28 -1.68
N PRO A 12 -13.99 11.31 -2.61
CA PRO A 12 -13.77 10.17 -3.49
C PRO A 12 -13.45 8.92 -2.65
N PRO A 13 -13.92 7.72 -3.04
CA PRO A 13 -13.66 6.50 -2.29
C PRO A 13 -12.16 6.30 -2.13
N SER A 14 -11.72 6.30 -0.87
CA SER A 14 -10.32 6.30 -0.46
C SER A 14 -9.62 5.02 -0.94
N TYR A 15 -8.72 5.21 -1.91
CA TYR A 15 -7.60 4.35 -2.30
C TYR A 15 -7.88 3.10 -3.15
N GLY A 16 -8.05 3.36 -4.46
CA GLY A 16 -7.83 2.44 -5.58
C GLY A 16 -7.20 3.18 -6.77
N PHE A 17 -6.68 2.44 -7.76
CA PHE A 17 -6.04 2.98 -8.97
C PHE A 17 -6.90 4.09 -9.59
N THR A 18 -6.38 5.32 -9.62
CA THR A 18 -7.10 6.48 -10.15
C THR A 18 -6.39 6.96 -11.40
N VAL A 19 -7.02 6.75 -12.56
CA VAL A 19 -6.57 7.33 -13.83
C VAL A 19 -7.23 8.68 -13.99
N THR A 20 -6.44 9.75 -14.13
CA THR A 20 -6.97 11.11 -14.17
C THR A 20 -7.52 11.48 -15.56
N ASN A 21 -7.23 10.70 -16.61
CA ASN A 21 -7.64 10.97 -17.99
C ASN A 21 -7.95 9.71 -18.81
N LYS A 22 -8.74 9.84 -19.89
CA LYS A 22 -9.03 8.75 -20.83
C LYS A 22 -7.72 8.19 -21.42
N ALA A 23 -7.35 6.95 -21.08
CA ALA A 23 -6.14 6.31 -21.58
C ALA A 23 -6.35 4.82 -21.84
N SER A 24 -5.88 4.32 -22.97
CA SER A 24 -5.61 2.89 -23.16
C SER A 24 -4.21 2.61 -22.62
N CYS A 25 -4.09 1.77 -21.60
CA CYS A 25 -2.80 1.32 -21.09
C CYS A 25 -2.78 -0.20 -21.07
N GLU A 26 -1.59 -0.78 -21.07
CA GLU A 26 -1.42 -2.21 -20.80
C GLU A 26 -0.87 -2.35 -19.39
N ALA A 27 -1.55 -3.15 -18.57
CA ALA A 27 -1.09 -3.56 -17.25
C ALA A 27 -0.65 -5.02 -17.30
N SER A 28 0.53 -5.32 -16.77
CA SER A 28 1.09 -6.68 -16.74
C SER A 28 1.98 -6.88 -15.53
N ASP A 29 2.36 -8.12 -15.24
CA ASP A 29 3.43 -8.38 -14.30
C ASP A 29 4.81 -8.01 -14.87
N CYS A 30 5.84 -8.03 -14.03
CA CYS A 30 7.22 -7.75 -14.46
C CYS A 30 7.80 -8.76 -15.45
N ASN A 31 7.23 -9.96 -15.56
CA ASN A 31 7.64 -10.98 -16.51
C ASN A 31 6.93 -10.81 -17.87
N GLY A 32 6.11 -9.76 -18.01
CA GLY A 32 5.30 -9.53 -19.20
C GLY A 32 4.15 -10.52 -19.37
N LYS A 33 3.85 -11.32 -18.34
CA LYS A 33 2.62 -12.11 -18.33
C LYS A 33 1.46 -11.19 -17.93
N PRO A 34 0.35 -11.24 -18.68
CA PRO A 34 -0.90 -10.67 -18.19
C PRO A 34 -1.26 -11.34 -16.86
N TYR A 35 -1.79 -10.59 -15.89
CA TYR A 35 -2.32 -11.19 -14.68
C TYR A 35 -3.36 -12.24 -15.06
N GLN A 36 -3.18 -13.47 -14.56
CA GLN A 36 -3.79 -14.70 -15.08
C GLN A 36 -5.28 -14.84 -14.65
N SER A 37 -6.08 -13.82 -14.96
CA SER A 37 -7.54 -13.83 -15.03
C SER A 37 -8.12 -12.62 -15.75
N ASP A 38 -7.33 -11.70 -16.33
CA ASP A 38 -7.89 -10.57 -17.08
C ASP A 38 -7.11 -10.29 -18.38
N PRO A 39 -7.81 -10.15 -19.52
CA PRO A 39 -7.18 -9.75 -20.78
C PRO A 39 -6.64 -8.34 -20.59
N VAL A 40 -5.56 -7.97 -21.30
CA VAL A 40 -5.12 -6.58 -21.57
C VAL A 40 -6.11 -5.56 -20.99
N ILE A 41 -5.82 -4.98 -19.80
CA ILE A 41 -6.77 -4.07 -19.14
C ILE A 41 -6.84 -2.78 -19.96
N GLN A 42 -7.61 -2.82 -21.03
CA GLN A 42 -7.95 -1.68 -21.85
C GLN A 42 -8.95 -0.87 -21.02
N ILE A 43 -8.47 0.07 -20.21
CA ILE A 43 -9.32 0.94 -19.39
C ILE A 43 -10.17 1.80 -20.34
N ARG A 44 -11.35 1.28 -20.72
CA ARG A 44 -12.28 1.98 -21.61
C ARG A 44 -13.16 2.94 -20.79
N PRO A 45 -13.54 4.11 -21.34
CA PRO A 45 -13.98 5.28 -20.58
C PRO A 45 -15.27 5.17 -19.76
N LYS A 46 -16.01 4.05 -19.82
CA LYS A 46 -17.32 3.93 -19.15
C LYS A 46 -17.29 3.17 -17.83
N LYS A 47 -16.12 2.68 -17.37
CA LYS A 47 -15.96 1.99 -16.07
C LYS A 47 -14.64 2.35 -15.37
N ALA A 48 -14.32 3.64 -15.29
CA ALA A 48 -13.31 4.14 -14.33
C ALA A 48 -13.90 4.33 -12.91
N ARG A 49 -14.83 3.45 -12.51
CA ARG A 49 -15.41 3.42 -11.15
C ARG A 49 -14.66 2.32 -10.39
N ALA A 50 -13.80 2.74 -9.45
CA ALA A 50 -13.15 1.97 -8.40
C ALA A 50 -12.83 0.50 -8.74
N MET A 51 -11.64 0.22 -9.27
CA MET A 51 -11.14 -1.15 -9.35
C MET A 51 -10.48 -1.53 -8.03
N TRP A 52 -11.22 -2.27 -7.20
CA TRP A 52 -10.72 -3.00 -6.04
C TRP A 52 -10.10 -4.31 -6.52
N PHE A 53 -8.77 -4.39 -6.57
CA PHE A 53 -8.10 -5.67 -6.72
C PHE A 53 -7.93 -6.31 -5.34
N PHE A 54 -8.83 -7.22 -5.00
CA PHE A 54 -8.66 -8.08 -3.83
C PHE A 54 -7.50 -9.05 -4.11
N ALA A 55 -6.27 -8.63 -3.80
CA ALA A 55 -5.26 -9.60 -3.40
C ALA A 55 -5.74 -10.16 -2.05
N ARG A 56 -6.40 -11.31 -2.10
CA ARG A 56 -6.84 -12.04 -0.91
C ARG A 56 -5.58 -12.56 -0.22
N PHE A 57 -5.03 -11.78 0.70
CA PHE A 57 -4.02 -12.27 1.62
C PHE A 57 -4.70 -13.30 2.53
N TYR A 58 -4.07 -14.48 2.65
CA TYR A 58 -4.58 -15.60 3.43
C TYR A 58 -5.04 -15.16 4.82
N SER A 59 -6.07 -15.81 5.35
CA SER A 59 -6.45 -15.56 6.74
C SER A 59 -5.27 -15.88 7.67
N ALA A 60 -5.20 -15.17 8.79
CA ALA A 60 -4.29 -15.46 9.92
C ALA A 60 -4.09 -16.95 10.20
N SER A 61 -5.22 -17.67 10.16
CA SER A 61 -5.33 -19.08 10.48
C SER A 61 -4.64 -19.99 9.46
N GLU A 62 -4.61 -19.58 8.19
CA GLU A 62 -3.99 -20.32 7.08
C GLU A 62 -2.49 -20.05 7.00
N ALA A 63 -2.05 -18.81 7.25
CA ALA A 63 -0.63 -18.48 7.33
C ALA A 63 0.06 -19.20 8.50
N LYS A 64 -0.63 -19.31 9.64
CA LYS A 64 -0.17 -20.06 10.82
C LYS A 64 -0.13 -21.58 10.59
N LYS A 65 -1.15 -22.15 9.93
CA LYS A 65 -1.19 -23.58 9.57
C LYS A 65 -0.08 -24.00 8.61
N ARG A 66 0.44 -23.08 7.81
CA ARG A 66 1.47 -23.36 6.79
C ARG A 66 2.91 -23.07 7.25
N GLY A 67 3.12 -22.66 8.51
CA GLY A 67 4.47 -22.43 9.04
C GLY A 67 5.22 -21.30 8.32
N LEU A 68 4.51 -20.25 7.89
CA LEU A 68 5.04 -19.13 7.08
C LEU A 68 5.92 -18.13 7.86
N ILE A 69 6.84 -18.65 8.69
CA ILE A 69 8.07 -17.94 9.04
C ILE A 69 8.94 -17.95 7.77
N ASN A 70 9.36 -16.78 7.28
CA ASN A 70 10.03 -16.55 5.99
C ASN A 70 9.14 -16.51 4.73
N ALA A 71 7.85 -16.17 4.85
CA ALA A 71 7.06 -15.86 3.66
C ALA A 71 7.48 -14.52 3.06
N VAL A 72 7.81 -14.54 1.77
CA VAL A 72 8.02 -13.37 0.93
C VAL A 72 6.87 -13.30 -0.07
N VAL A 73 6.16 -12.18 -0.08
CA VAL A 73 5.18 -11.87 -1.13
C VAL A 73 5.76 -10.75 -1.98
N SER A 74 6.03 -11.05 -3.24
CA SER A 74 6.51 -10.07 -4.21
C SER A 74 5.44 -9.85 -5.27
N SER A 75 5.10 -8.58 -5.52
CA SER A 75 4.20 -8.13 -6.55
C SER A 75 4.88 -7.09 -7.43
N CYS A 76 4.53 -7.09 -8.71
CA CYS A 76 5.00 -6.07 -9.63
C CYS A 76 3.91 -5.72 -10.64
N TYR A 77 3.61 -4.44 -10.77
CA TYR A 77 2.78 -3.90 -11.84
C TYR A 77 3.63 -3.11 -12.81
N ARG A 78 3.35 -3.31 -14.09
CA ARG A 78 3.93 -2.56 -15.19
C ARG A 78 2.81 -1.90 -15.99
N VAL A 79 2.91 -0.60 -16.23
CA VAL A 79 1.93 0.20 -16.98
C VAL A 79 2.62 0.82 -18.18
N ARG A 80 2.17 0.49 -19.40
CA ARG A 80 2.68 1.08 -20.63
C ARG A 80 1.66 2.00 -21.29
N ASN A 81 2.10 3.17 -21.76
CA ASN A 81 1.28 4.05 -22.57
C ASN A 81 1.30 3.63 -24.04
N ILE A 82 0.22 2.98 -24.47
CA ILE A 82 0.02 2.59 -25.88
C ILE A 82 -0.78 3.64 -26.68
N ASN A 83 -1.14 4.77 -26.08
CA ASN A 83 -1.83 5.86 -26.78
C ASN A 83 -0.85 6.79 -27.48
N GLY A 84 -1.37 7.57 -28.44
CA GLY A 84 -0.64 8.68 -29.05
C GLY A 84 -0.59 9.97 -28.21
N LYS A 85 -1.01 9.95 -26.94
CA LYS A 85 -0.98 11.12 -26.04
C LYS A 85 -0.49 10.75 -24.64
N PRO A 86 0.17 11.67 -23.91
CA PRO A 86 0.50 11.45 -22.51
C PRO A 86 -0.74 11.22 -21.64
N PHE A 87 -0.61 10.44 -20.57
CA PHE A 87 -1.62 10.35 -19.51
C PHE A 87 -0.97 10.25 -18.14
N SER A 88 -1.75 10.55 -17.10
CA SER A 88 -1.29 10.46 -15.72
C SER A 88 -2.19 9.56 -14.88
N PHE A 89 -1.61 8.93 -13.86
CA PHE A 89 -2.32 8.07 -12.91
C PHE A 89 -1.65 8.08 -11.54
N SER A 90 -2.43 7.78 -10.51
CA SER A 90 -1.93 7.48 -9.17
C SER A 90 -2.08 5.98 -8.90
N PHE A 91 -1.18 5.42 -8.09
CA PHE A 91 -1.11 3.98 -7.81
C PHE A 91 -0.92 3.75 -6.31
N ALA A 92 -1.52 2.70 -5.75
CA ALA A 92 -1.20 2.20 -4.41
C ALA A 92 -1.41 0.68 -4.35
N TYR A 93 -0.54 -0.02 -3.63
CA TYR A 93 -0.72 -1.43 -3.27
C TYR A 93 -1.47 -1.55 -1.94
N HIS A 94 -2.79 -1.67 -1.97
CA HIS A 94 -3.59 -1.76 -0.76
C HIS A 94 -3.41 -3.11 -0.05
N SER A 95 -2.61 -3.13 1.02
CA SER A 95 -2.12 -4.34 1.69
C SER A 95 -2.53 -4.37 3.16
N TYR A 96 -3.53 -5.19 3.46
CA TYR A 96 -3.98 -5.41 4.84
C TYR A 96 -3.01 -6.35 5.56
N LEU A 97 -2.15 -5.80 6.41
CA LEU A 97 -1.26 -6.58 7.25
C LEU A 97 -2.02 -7.01 8.50
N LEU A 98 -2.25 -8.31 8.64
CA LEU A 98 -2.78 -8.86 9.87
C LEU A 98 -1.71 -8.77 10.96
N VAL A 99 -1.99 -8.02 12.03
CA VAL A 99 -1.14 -7.84 13.22
C VAL A 99 -1.75 -8.59 14.42
N SER A 100 -1.12 -8.51 15.60
CA SER A 100 -1.64 -9.11 16.83
C SER A 100 -2.72 -8.24 17.48
N ASP A 101 -2.33 -7.02 17.81
CA ASP A 101 -3.09 -5.92 18.38
C ASP A 101 -2.47 -4.62 17.86
N ILE A 102 -3.27 -3.74 17.28
CA ILE A 102 -2.84 -2.47 16.70
C ILE A 102 -2.13 -1.56 17.72
N SER A 103 -2.46 -1.68 19.01
CA SER A 103 -1.81 -0.93 20.08
C SER A 103 -0.35 -1.36 20.34
N GLU A 104 0.03 -2.55 19.89
CA GLU A 104 1.38 -3.12 20.02
C GLU A 104 2.18 -3.02 18.70
N VAL A 105 1.67 -2.25 17.72
CA VAL A 105 2.31 -2.06 16.42
C VAL A 105 3.08 -0.75 16.37
N ARG A 106 4.30 -0.80 15.82
CA ARG A 106 5.10 0.37 15.47
C ARG A 106 5.49 0.32 14.00
N ILE A 107 5.44 1.46 13.31
CA ILE A 107 5.96 1.58 11.95
C ILE A 107 7.20 2.47 11.98
N GLU A 108 8.30 1.96 11.45
CA GLU A 108 9.59 2.65 11.35
C GLU A 108 9.99 2.88 9.88
N GLY A 109 10.79 3.93 9.64
CA GLY A 109 11.21 4.41 8.33
C GLY A 109 10.38 5.56 7.76
N LEU A 110 9.49 6.13 8.58
CA LEU A 110 8.60 7.26 8.22
C LEU A 110 8.83 8.49 9.11
N GLU A 111 9.81 8.43 10.00
CA GLU A 111 10.14 9.48 10.96
C GLU A 111 10.58 10.74 10.22
N THR A 112 10.27 11.93 10.76
CA THR A 112 10.67 13.23 10.20
C THR A 112 10.17 13.55 8.79
N LEU A 113 9.35 12.69 8.19
CA LEU A 113 8.81 12.90 6.85
C LEU A 113 7.55 13.77 6.88
N ASP A 114 7.34 14.50 5.80
CA ASP A 114 6.06 15.14 5.54
C ASP A 114 5.00 14.09 5.22
N TYR A 115 3.77 14.32 5.69
CA TYR A 115 2.60 13.56 5.32
C TYR A 115 1.40 14.45 5.01
N LEU A 116 0.49 13.95 4.19
CA LEU A 116 -0.85 14.52 3.98
C LEU A 116 -1.84 13.76 4.86
N ASP A 117 -2.61 14.46 5.69
CA ASP A 117 -3.62 13.85 6.56
C ASP A 117 -5.01 13.91 5.92
N ASN A 118 -5.57 12.75 5.56
CA ASN A 118 -6.88 12.68 4.92
C ASN A 118 -8.02 12.99 5.88
N LEU A 119 -7.80 12.84 7.19
CA LEU A 119 -8.77 13.23 8.22
C LEU A 119 -8.81 14.75 8.40
N CYS A 120 -7.76 15.46 7.98
CA CYS A 120 -7.65 16.91 7.98
C CYS A 120 -7.60 17.49 6.56
N HIS A 121 -8.46 17.01 5.65
CA HIS A 121 -8.61 17.55 4.30
C HIS A 121 -7.30 17.62 3.47
N LYS A 122 -6.39 16.66 3.68
CA LYS A 122 -5.06 16.59 3.05
C LYS A 122 -4.14 17.76 3.42
N GLU A 123 -4.33 18.33 4.60
CA GLU A 123 -3.36 19.25 5.16
C GLU A 123 -2.01 18.55 5.35
N ARG A 124 -0.93 19.31 5.15
CA ARG A 124 0.44 18.81 5.24
C ARG A 124 0.99 19.03 6.64
N PHE A 125 1.53 17.97 7.21
CA PHE A 125 2.24 17.97 8.49
C PHE A 125 3.60 17.29 8.33
N THR A 126 4.43 17.35 9.37
CA THR A 126 5.71 16.64 9.44
C THR A 126 5.69 15.72 10.66
N GLU A 127 5.97 14.45 10.47
CA GLU A 127 6.04 13.46 11.55
C GLU A 127 7.15 13.80 12.54
N GLN A 128 6.85 13.75 13.84
CA GLN A 128 7.77 14.11 14.91
C GLN A 128 8.12 12.91 15.81
N GLY A 129 7.39 11.81 15.73
CA GLY A 129 7.66 10.60 16.50
C GLY A 129 8.82 9.79 15.94
N ASP A 130 9.47 9.03 16.83
CA ASP A 130 10.53 8.07 16.47
C ASP A 130 9.97 6.81 15.77
N ALA A 131 8.64 6.63 15.77
CA ALA A 131 7.90 5.61 15.06
C ALA A 131 6.42 6.02 15.00
N ILE A 132 5.67 5.48 14.03
CA ILE A 132 4.22 5.64 13.99
C ILE A 132 3.59 4.63 14.96
N THR A 133 2.80 5.13 15.89
CA THR A 133 1.96 4.35 16.81
C THR A 133 0.49 4.69 16.60
N PHE A 134 -0.41 3.87 17.15
CA PHE A 134 -1.84 3.96 16.91
C PHE A 134 -2.60 4.16 18.22
N GLU A 135 -3.11 5.37 18.42
CA GLU A 135 -4.01 5.72 19.54
C GLU A 135 -5.38 6.21 19.06
N SER A 136 -5.55 6.35 17.75
CA SER A 136 -6.76 6.83 17.08
C SER A 136 -6.79 6.38 15.61
N GLU A 137 -7.84 6.79 14.89
CA GLU A 137 -7.90 6.66 13.43
C GLU A 137 -6.69 7.36 12.80
N ILE A 138 -6.07 6.68 11.84
CA ILE A 138 -4.97 7.20 11.01
C ILE A 138 -5.36 6.95 9.55
N ASP A 139 -5.30 8.00 8.74
CA ASP A 139 -5.41 7.94 7.28
C ASP A 139 -4.44 8.96 6.68
N ARG A 140 -3.16 8.56 6.54
CA ARG A 140 -2.06 9.46 6.19
C ARG A 140 -1.30 8.97 4.98
N VAL A 141 -0.85 9.91 4.14
CA VAL A 141 0.05 9.65 3.01
C VAL A 141 1.41 10.29 3.28
N TYR A 142 2.39 9.48 3.66
CA TYR A 142 3.78 9.90 3.84
C TYR A 142 4.46 10.07 2.50
N LEU A 143 5.21 11.16 2.37
CA LEU A 143 5.72 11.67 1.09
C LEU A 143 7.21 11.37 0.93
N SER A 144 7.63 11.05 -0.30
CA SER A 144 9.06 10.89 -0.64
C SER A 144 9.82 9.95 0.31
N THR A 145 9.17 8.86 0.68
CA THR A 145 9.59 7.89 1.69
C THR A 145 10.76 7.02 1.22
N PRO A 146 11.60 6.51 2.16
CA PRO A 146 12.57 5.46 1.87
C PRO A 146 11.96 4.24 1.18
N ASN A 147 12.79 3.46 0.50
CA ASN A 147 12.33 2.25 -0.19
C ASN A 147 12.08 1.06 0.74
N VAL A 148 12.42 1.17 2.02
CA VAL A 148 12.24 0.10 3.02
C VAL A 148 11.51 0.67 4.23
N ILE A 149 10.40 0.05 4.60
CA ILE A 149 9.58 0.39 5.76
C ILE A 149 9.45 -0.86 6.63
N ALA A 150 9.55 -0.69 7.95
CA ALA A 150 9.42 -1.79 8.91
C ALA A 150 8.13 -1.64 9.73
N VAL A 151 7.34 -2.71 9.82
CA VAL A 151 6.16 -2.77 10.69
C VAL A 151 6.41 -3.82 11.76
N LEU A 152 6.66 -3.37 12.98
CA LEU A 152 6.98 -4.20 14.13
C LEU A 152 5.69 -4.60 14.82
N ASP A 153 5.49 -5.90 15.00
CA ASP A 153 4.40 -6.53 15.74
C ASP A 153 5.02 -7.17 17.00
N HIS A 154 5.03 -6.40 18.09
CA HIS A 154 5.79 -6.74 19.29
C HIS A 154 5.28 -8.03 19.96
N GLU A 155 3.97 -8.19 20.06
CA GLU A 155 3.37 -9.36 20.71
C GLU A 155 3.70 -10.66 19.96
N ARG A 156 3.67 -10.64 18.62
CA ARG A 156 4.07 -11.81 17.80
C ARG A 156 5.58 -11.88 17.53
N LYS A 157 6.38 -10.94 18.04
CA LYS A 157 7.84 -10.88 17.89
C LYS A 157 8.30 -11.01 16.44
N ARG A 158 7.60 -10.33 15.53
CA ARG A 158 7.90 -10.34 14.10
C ARG A 158 7.87 -8.93 13.54
N THR A 159 8.55 -8.78 12.41
CA THR A 159 8.58 -7.54 11.64
C THR A 159 8.16 -7.84 10.22
N PHE A 160 7.22 -7.06 9.68
CA PHE A 160 6.99 -6.99 8.25
C PHE A 160 8.00 -6.01 7.66
N VAL A 161 8.83 -6.47 6.73
CA VAL A 161 9.74 -5.62 5.97
C VAL A 161 9.11 -5.37 4.62
N ILE A 162 8.73 -4.13 4.37
CA ILE A 162 8.11 -3.69 3.11
C ILE A 162 9.19 -3.04 2.29
N ARG A 163 9.46 -3.57 1.10
CA ARG A 163 10.36 -2.98 0.11
C ARG A 163 9.56 -2.52 -1.09
N LYS A 164 9.84 -1.31 -1.57
CA LYS A 164 9.15 -0.71 -2.70
C LYS A 164 10.10 -0.11 -3.73
N GLU A 165 9.68 -0.15 -4.98
CA GLU A 165 10.37 0.49 -6.11
C GLU A 165 9.33 1.15 -7.03
N GLY A 166 9.65 2.33 -7.57
CA GLY A 166 8.75 3.08 -8.45
C GLY A 166 7.55 3.73 -7.73
N LEU A 167 7.57 3.72 -6.40
CA LEU A 167 6.48 4.14 -5.51
C LEU A 167 7.06 5.09 -4.44
N PRO A 168 7.00 6.41 -4.63
CA PRO A 168 7.64 7.37 -3.74
C PRO A 168 6.92 7.53 -2.39
N ASP A 169 5.65 7.19 -2.29
CA ASP A 169 4.80 7.50 -1.14
C ASP A 169 4.43 6.23 -0.36
N VAL A 170 4.00 6.38 0.89
CA VAL A 170 3.44 5.30 1.72
C VAL A 170 2.13 5.77 2.33
N VAL A 171 1.07 5.00 2.16
CA VAL A 171 -0.18 5.22 2.92
C VAL A 171 -0.12 4.40 4.19
N VAL A 172 -0.42 5.01 5.33
CA VAL A 172 -0.69 4.31 6.59
C VAL A 172 -2.16 4.50 6.91
N TRP A 173 -2.87 3.40 7.12
CA TRP A 173 -4.28 3.44 7.43
C TRP A 173 -4.69 2.42 8.49
N ASN A 174 -5.43 2.91 9.49
CA ASN A 174 -6.23 2.11 10.40
C ASN A 174 -7.55 2.87 10.68
N PRO A 175 -8.72 2.24 10.46
CA PRO A 175 -10.02 2.91 10.57
C PRO A 175 -10.41 3.27 12.01
N TRP A 176 -9.84 2.60 13.00
CA TRP A 176 -10.27 2.68 14.39
C TRP A 176 -11.77 2.36 14.59
N GLU A 177 -12.22 2.50 15.84
CA GLU A 177 -13.53 2.01 16.28
C GLU A 177 -14.71 2.60 15.49
N LYS A 178 -14.74 3.93 15.33
CA LYS A 178 -15.91 4.62 14.74
C LYS A 178 -16.07 4.30 13.26
N LYS A 179 -14.98 4.33 12.48
CA LYS A 179 -15.03 4.06 11.04
C LYS A 179 -15.29 2.57 10.79
N SER A 180 -14.71 1.67 11.59
CA SER A 180 -14.97 0.22 11.47
C SER A 180 -16.45 -0.11 11.59
N LYS A 181 -17.13 0.39 12.62
CA LYS A 181 -18.58 0.17 12.82
C LYS A 181 -19.46 0.75 11.70
N ALA A 182 -18.94 1.71 10.95
CA ALA A 182 -19.67 2.33 9.84
C ALA A 182 -19.48 1.58 8.51
N MET A 183 -18.47 0.70 8.40
CA MET A 183 -18.18 -0.06 7.18
C MET A 183 -18.98 -1.36 7.17
N MET A 184 -19.90 -1.50 6.22
CA MET A 184 -20.81 -2.66 6.15
C MET A 184 -20.10 -4.00 5.89
N ASP A 185 -18.91 -3.96 5.30
CA ASP A 185 -18.11 -5.12 4.92
C ASP A 185 -16.86 -5.31 5.79
N PHE A 186 -16.79 -4.64 6.94
CA PHE A 186 -15.68 -4.70 7.89
C PHE A 186 -16.20 -5.03 9.30
N GLY A 187 -15.52 -5.89 10.05
CA GLY A 187 -15.93 -6.21 11.41
C GLY A 187 -15.71 -5.03 12.37
N ASP A 188 -16.65 -4.81 13.30
CA ASP A 188 -16.60 -3.72 14.31
C ASP A 188 -15.25 -3.64 15.04
N GLU A 189 -14.64 -4.79 15.32
CA GLU A 189 -13.38 -4.93 16.08
C GLU A 189 -12.19 -5.34 15.21
N GLU A 190 -12.38 -5.45 13.88
CA GLU A 190 -11.34 -5.94 12.96
C GLU A 190 -10.16 -4.97 12.85
N TYR A 191 -10.36 -3.68 13.14
CA TYR A 191 -9.30 -2.67 13.19
C TYR A 191 -8.20 -3.01 14.19
N LYS A 192 -8.52 -3.76 15.26
CA LYS A 192 -7.55 -4.14 16.27
C LYS A 192 -6.49 -5.08 15.74
N GLN A 193 -6.77 -5.81 14.65
CA GLN A 193 -5.90 -6.87 14.16
C GLN A 193 -5.36 -6.59 12.76
N MET A 194 -5.47 -5.35 12.27
CA MET A 194 -4.97 -4.96 10.96
C MET A 194 -4.31 -3.60 10.95
N VAL A 195 -3.39 -3.42 10.00
CA VAL A 195 -2.86 -2.13 9.60
C VAL A 195 -2.60 -2.17 8.09
N CYS A 196 -2.89 -1.08 7.38
CA CYS A 196 -2.46 -0.93 6.00
C CYS A 196 -1.19 -0.08 5.96
N VAL A 197 -0.19 -0.57 5.24
CA VAL A 197 1.06 0.15 4.95
C VAL A 197 1.35 -0.04 3.46
N ASP A 198 0.84 0.89 2.67
CA ASP A 198 0.70 0.70 1.23
C ASP A 198 1.77 1.47 0.47
N ALA A 199 2.58 0.76 -0.31
CA ALA A 199 3.50 1.41 -1.24
C ALA A 199 2.70 2.11 -2.36
N ALA A 200 2.96 3.40 -2.56
CA ALA A 200 2.11 4.27 -3.36
C ALA A 200 2.85 5.33 -4.20
N ALA A 201 2.12 5.90 -5.14
CA ALA A 201 2.45 7.09 -5.92
C ALA A 201 1.17 7.94 -5.99
N ILE A 202 1.00 8.85 -5.05
CA ILE A 202 -0.25 9.60 -4.81
C ILE A 202 -0.01 11.10 -4.96
N GLU A 203 0.96 11.68 -4.24
CA GLU A 203 1.14 13.14 -4.20
C GLU A 203 1.45 13.69 -5.59
N LYS A 204 2.37 13.01 -6.29
CA LYS A 204 2.75 13.34 -7.67
C LYS A 204 2.30 12.19 -8.57
N PRO A 205 1.21 12.37 -9.34
CA PRO A 205 0.76 11.36 -10.30
C PRO A 205 1.87 11.00 -11.29
N ILE A 206 2.01 9.71 -11.57
CA ILE A 206 2.92 9.20 -12.59
C ILE A 206 2.39 9.65 -13.94
N THR A 207 3.25 10.24 -14.78
CA THR A 207 2.89 10.68 -16.13
C THR A 207 3.72 9.92 -17.16
N LEU A 208 3.03 9.26 -18.09
CA LEU A 208 3.67 8.50 -19.17
C LEU A 208 3.37 9.15 -20.52
N LYS A 209 4.40 9.51 -21.27
CA LYS A 209 4.31 9.92 -22.69
C LYS A 209 4.04 8.69 -23.58
N PRO A 210 3.65 8.88 -24.85
CA PRO A 210 3.46 7.76 -25.78
C PRO A 210 4.66 6.83 -25.82
N GLY A 211 4.44 5.53 -25.63
CA GLY A 211 5.47 4.50 -25.61
C GLY A 211 6.24 4.35 -24.29
N GLU A 212 6.12 5.29 -23.34
CA GLU A 212 6.75 5.16 -22.02
C GLU A 212 6.06 4.10 -21.16
N GLU A 213 6.81 3.59 -20.19
CA GLU A 213 6.37 2.56 -19.26
C GLU A 213 6.81 2.91 -17.84
N TRP A 214 5.94 2.58 -16.89
CA TRP A 214 6.22 2.65 -15.46
C TRP A 214 6.16 1.25 -14.86
N THR A 215 6.98 1.00 -13.84
CA THR A 215 6.96 -0.22 -13.04
C THR A 215 6.89 0.14 -11.57
N GLY A 216 5.94 -0.44 -10.84
CA GLY A 216 5.86 -0.39 -9.39
C GLY A 216 6.04 -1.78 -8.80
N ARG A 217 7.03 -1.95 -7.92
CA ARG A 217 7.29 -3.24 -7.24
C ARG A 217 7.03 -3.11 -5.75
N LEU A 218 6.51 -4.18 -5.18
CA LEU A 218 6.30 -4.35 -3.75
C LEU A 218 6.83 -5.72 -3.36
N GLU A 219 7.62 -5.78 -2.30
CA GLU A 219 8.01 -7.01 -1.62
C GLU A 219 7.69 -6.87 -0.14
N ILE A 220 6.99 -7.84 0.43
CA ILE A 220 6.69 -7.92 1.86
C ILE A 220 7.30 -9.20 2.39
N LEU A 221 8.23 -9.07 3.34
CA LEU A 221 8.84 -10.19 4.04
C LEU A 221 8.35 -10.20 5.49
N VAL A 222 8.16 -11.40 6.05
CA VAL A 222 7.93 -11.57 7.49
C VAL A 222 9.17 -12.19 8.12
N VAL A 223 9.85 -11.42 8.96
CA VAL A 223 11.07 -11.83 9.66
C VAL A 223 10.85 -11.82 11.18
N PRO A 224 11.54 -12.66 11.97
CA PRO A 224 11.54 -12.51 13.43
C PRO A 224 12.19 -11.18 13.83
N SER A 225 11.63 -10.48 14.82
CA SER A 225 12.14 -9.15 15.23
C SER A 225 13.56 -9.19 15.78
N SER A 226 14.07 -10.35 16.19
CA SER A 226 15.47 -10.55 16.59
C SER A 226 16.49 -10.33 15.47
N PHE A 227 16.06 -10.25 14.20
CA PHE A 227 16.94 -10.04 13.04
C PHE A 227 17.03 -8.59 12.55
N CYS A 228 16.21 -7.67 13.08
CA CYS A 228 16.18 -6.28 12.60
C CYS A 228 17.32 -5.41 13.15
N SER A 229 18.04 -5.86 14.19
CA SER A 229 19.17 -5.11 14.76
C SER A 229 20.44 -5.16 13.91
N ASP A 230 20.59 -6.16 13.02
CA ASP A 230 21.90 -6.49 12.44
C ASP A 230 22.03 -6.21 10.92
N ASN A 231 21.00 -5.71 10.23
CA ASN A 231 21.04 -5.60 8.74
C ASN A 231 20.46 -4.32 8.13
N LEU A 232 20.52 -3.18 8.83
CA LEU A 232 20.19 -1.86 8.25
C LEU A 232 21.43 -1.06 7.81
N ASP A 233 22.54 -1.72 7.48
CA ASP A 233 23.74 -1.06 6.93
C ASP A 233 23.76 -1.06 5.39
N PRO A 234 23.92 0.10 4.72
CA PRO A 234 24.19 0.15 3.30
C PRO A 234 25.71 0.10 3.03
N SER A 235 26.07 -0.89 2.20
CA SER A 235 27.26 -1.00 1.33
C SER A 235 28.54 -1.69 1.87
N PRO A 236 29.14 -2.61 1.07
CA PRO A 236 30.49 -3.08 1.27
C PRO A 236 31.46 -1.98 0.84
N SER A 237 32.30 -1.52 1.76
CA SER A 237 33.45 -0.68 1.44
C SER A 237 34.40 -1.46 0.52
N LEU A 238 34.56 -1.00 -0.72
CA LEU A 238 35.78 -1.28 -1.47
C LEU A 238 36.93 -0.62 -0.72
N GLN A 239 37.84 -1.42 -0.17
CA GLN A 239 39.14 -0.92 0.27
C GLN A 239 40.13 -0.92 -0.92
N PRO A 240 41.06 0.05 -0.95
CA PRO A 240 42.05 0.20 -2.02
C PRO A 240 43.15 -0.86 -2.00
#